data_AF-A0A2E0X3A4-F1
#
_entry.id   AF-A0A2E0X3A4-F1
#
_cell.length_a   1.000
_cell.length_b   1.000
_cell.length_c   1.000
_cell.angle_alpha   90.00
_cell.angle_beta   90.00
_cell.angle_gamma   90.00
#
_symmetry.space_group_name_H-M   'P 1'
#
loop_
_entity.id
_entity.type
_entity.pdbx_description
1 polymer ?
#
loop_
_entity_poly.entity_id
_entity_poly.type
_entity_poly.pdbx_seq_one_letter_code
_entity_poly.pdbx_strand_id
1 'polypeptide(L)'
;MKSALAPAAVALGVLLIVLSLLWAVIFPPSNAWTEQKSLRLTELGNQATELSLKLQQSQSRPSMHSGQGAAELKEQFDKVDAEYRELYQEFKSAKDTPQTIAGALKWTGIGLALVGGIMVMVARGG
;
A
#
# COMPACT_ATOMS: atom_id res chain seq x y z
N MET A 1 -10.67 12.07 42.07
CA MET A 1 -10.91 12.08 40.61
C MET A 1 -9.63 12.13 39.76
N LYS A 2 -8.53 12.78 40.18
CA LYS A 2 -7.26 12.82 39.40
C LYS A 2 -6.50 11.48 39.32
N SER A 3 -6.74 10.54 40.24
CA SER A 3 -6.00 9.28 40.34
C SER A 3 -6.39 8.20 39.30
N ALA A 4 -7.53 8.35 38.63
CA ALA A 4 -8.00 7.38 37.64
C ALA A 4 -7.43 7.62 36.23
N LEU A 5 -6.90 8.81 35.96
CA LEU A 5 -6.41 9.20 34.63
C LEU A 5 -5.18 8.40 34.19
N ALA A 6 -4.25 8.16 35.12
CA ALA A 6 -3.00 7.45 34.82
C ALA A 6 -3.24 5.95 34.49
N PRO A 7 -3.99 5.16 35.28
CA PRO A 7 -4.32 3.79 34.90
C PRO A 7 -5.24 3.70 33.68
N ALA A 8 -6.14 4.68 33.47
CA ALA A 8 -6.93 4.75 32.25
C ALA A 8 -6.07 4.97 30.99
N ALA A 9 -5.04 5.83 31.06
CA ALA A 9 -4.11 6.06 29.96
C ALA A 9 -3.30 4.79 29.62
N VAL A 10 -2.87 4.01 30.62
CA VAL A 10 -2.18 2.74 30.39
C VAL A 10 -3.12 1.71 29.74
N ALA A 11 -4.33 1.56 30.26
CA ALA A 11 -5.33 0.65 29.68
C ALA A 11 -5.66 1.01 28.23
N LEU A 12 -5.77 2.31 27.93
CA LEU A 12 -6.03 2.81 26.58
C LEU A 12 -4.83 2.60 25.65
N GLY A 13 -3.59 2.76 26.15
CA GLY A 13 -2.38 2.44 25.41
C GLY A 13 -2.27 0.96 25.04
N VAL A 14 -2.57 0.06 25.98
CA VAL A 14 -2.60 -1.40 25.73
C VAL A 14 -3.71 -1.73 24.72
N LEU A 15 -4.89 -1.14 24.86
CA LEU A 15 -5.99 -1.35 23.93
C LEU A 15 -5.65 -0.92 22.50
N LEU A 16 -4.95 0.21 22.32
CA LEU A 16 -4.47 0.66 21.00
C LEU A 16 -3.45 -0.31 20.37
N ILE A 17 -2.59 -0.93 21.17
CA ILE A 17 -1.63 -1.94 20.69
C ILE A 17 -2.38 -3.21 20.23
N VAL A 18 -3.38 -3.65 20.99
CA VAL A 18 -4.22 -4.80 20.60
C VAL A 18 -5.01 -4.47 19.33
N LEU A 19 -5.56 -3.26 19.23
CA LEU A 19 -6.27 -2.80 18.04
C LEU A 19 -5.34 -2.73 16.81
N SER A 20 -4.08 -2.33 16.99
CA SER A 20 -3.06 -2.35 15.91
C SER A 20 -2.81 -3.76 15.38
N LEU A 21 -2.73 -4.76 16.26
CA LEU A 21 -2.58 -6.17 15.87
C LEU A 21 -3.82 -6.69 15.15
N LEU A 22 -5.00 -6.35 15.65
CA LEU A 22 -6.28 -6.76 15.07
C LEU A 22 -6.61 -6.01 13.77
N TRP A 23 -5.98 -4.86 13.50
CA TRP A 23 -6.22 -4.06 12.30
C TRP A 23 -5.97 -4.85 11.02
N ALA A 24 -4.87 -5.63 10.98
CA ALA A 24 -4.53 -6.50 9.86
C ALA A 24 -5.50 -7.68 9.67
N VAL A 25 -6.22 -8.07 10.73
CA VAL A 25 -7.23 -9.14 10.71
C VAL A 25 -8.60 -8.61 10.26
N ILE A 26 -8.98 -7.41 10.72
CA ILE A 26 -10.27 -6.77 10.38
C ILE A 26 -10.25 -6.21 8.96
N PHE A 27 -9.12 -5.67 8.50
CA PHE A 27 -8.95 -5.10 7.17
C PHE A 27 -7.84 -5.84 6.41
N PRO A 28 -8.10 -7.06 5.93
CA PRO A 28 -7.12 -7.79 5.16
C PRO A 28 -6.85 -7.07 3.82
N PRO A 29 -5.59 -7.06 3.34
CA PRO A 29 -5.24 -6.44 2.06
C PRO A 29 -6.05 -6.99 0.86
N SER A 30 -6.52 -8.24 0.98
CA SER A 30 -7.35 -8.91 -0.01
C SER A 30 -8.72 -8.26 -0.25
N ASN A 31 -9.21 -7.42 0.68
CA ASN A 31 -10.46 -6.69 0.48
C ASN A 31 -10.29 -5.50 -0.49
N ALA A 32 -9.10 -4.90 -0.55
CA ALA A 32 -8.80 -3.79 -1.46
C ALA A 32 -8.18 -4.27 -2.79
N TRP A 33 -7.48 -5.41 -2.77
CA TRP A 33 -6.80 -5.98 -3.93
C TRP A 33 -7.32 -7.38 -4.25
N THR A 34 -8.14 -7.50 -5.30
CA THR A 34 -8.74 -8.78 -5.72
C THR A 34 -7.84 -9.55 -6.69
N GLU A 35 -8.08 -10.86 -6.80
CA GLU A 35 -7.37 -11.73 -7.75
C GLU A 35 -7.52 -11.24 -9.20
N GLN A 36 -8.71 -10.76 -9.57
CA GLN A 36 -8.98 -10.19 -10.89
C GLN A 36 -8.08 -8.96 -11.19
N LYS A 37 -7.84 -8.09 -10.20
CA LYS A 37 -6.93 -6.95 -10.37
C LYS A 37 -5.48 -7.40 -10.52
N SER A 38 -5.05 -8.43 -9.80
CA SER A 38 -3.70 -9.00 -9.95
C SER A 38 -3.46 -9.62 -11.33
N LEU A 39 -4.47 -10.33 -11.87
CA LEU A 39 -4.43 -10.88 -13.22
C LEU A 39 -4.35 -9.75 -14.25
N ARG A 40 -5.19 -8.72 -14.11
CA ARG A 40 -5.18 -7.56 -15.00
C ARG A 40 -3.87 -6.77 -14.96
N LEU A 41 -3.26 -6.61 -13.79
CA LEU A 41 -1.93 -5.97 -13.66
C LEU A 41 -0.85 -6.75 -14.42
N THR A 42 -0.88 -8.08 -14.29
CA THR A 42 0.07 -8.98 -14.98
C THR A 42 -0.14 -8.94 -16.48
N GLU A 43 -1.40 -8.95 -16.93
CA GLU A 43 -1.76 -8.87 -18.34
C GLU A 43 -1.32 -7.54 -18.97
N LEU A 44 -1.60 -6.40 -18.32
CA LEU A 44 -1.15 -5.08 -18.78
C LEU A 44 0.38 -5.00 -18.85
N GLY A 45 1.09 -5.55 -17.87
CA GLY A 45 2.56 -5.61 -17.88
C GLY A 45 3.11 -6.44 -19.05
N ASN A 46 2.47 -7.58 -19.36
CA ASN A 46 2.82 -8.41 -20.51
C ASN A 46 2.56 -7.67 -21.83
N GLN A 47 1.40 -7.02 -21.97
CA GLN A 47 1.05 -6.23 -23.15
C GLN A 47 2.01 -5.05 -23.37
N ALA A 48 2.36 -4.32 -22.30
CA ALA A 48 3.34 -3.22 -22.36
C ALA A 48 4.71 -3.73 -22.81
N THR A 49 5.15 -4.89 -22.30
CA THR A 49 6.42 -5.51 -22.70
C THR A 49 6.41 -5.95 -24.15
N GLU A 50 5.32 -6.58 -24.60
CA GLU A 50 5.17 -7.02 -25.99
C GLU A 50 5.15 -5.82 -26.96
N LEU A 51 4.42 -4.76 -26.63
CA LEU A 51 4.38 -3.52 -27.42
C LEU A 51 5.74 -2.83 -27.46
N SER A 52 6.45 -2.78 -26.32
CA SER A 52 7.82 -2.24 -26.25
C SER A 52 8.78 -3.01 -27.15
N LEU A 53 8.72 -4.35 -27.15
CA LEU A 53 9.52 -5.19 -28.03
C LEU A 53 9.18 -4.98 -29.50
N LYS A 54 7.89 -4.91 -29.86
CA LYS A 54 7.44 -4.61 -31.23
C LYS A 54 7.91 -3.23 -31.69
N LEU A 55 7.85 -2.23 -30.81
CA LEU A 55 8.33 -0.88 -31.07
C LEU A 55 9.84 -0.85 -31.31
N GLN A 56 10.64 -1.52 -30.48
CA GLN A 56 12.09 -1.65 -30.70
C GLN A 56 12.42 -2.38 -32.01
N GLN A 57 11.68 -3.44 -32.33
CA GLN A 57 11.86 -4.18 -33.59
C GLN A 57 11.52 -3.32 -34.82
N SER A 58 10.45 -2.52 -34.75
CA SER A 58 10.07 -1.60 -35.82
C SER A 58 11.08 -0.47 -36.04
N GLN A 59 11.68 0.06 -34.96
CA GLN A 59 12.76 1.05 -35.03
C GLN A 59 14.05 0.45 -35.62
N SER A 60 14.33 -0.82 -35.33
CA SER A 60 15.53 -1.52 -35.80
C SER A 60 15.43 -2.02 -37.25
N ARG A 61 14.22 -2.09 -37.83
CA ARG A 61 13.97 -2.53 -39.21
C ARG A 61 12.95 -1.62 -39.92
N PRO A 62 13.37 -0.46 -40.44
CA PRO A 62 12.47 0.54 -41.05
C PRO A 62 11.78 0.08 -42.34
N SER A 63 12.20 -1.05 -42.94
CA SER A 63 11.78 -1.46 -44.29
C SER A 63 10.65 -2.51 -44.35
N MET A 64 9.99 -2.83 -43.24
CA MET A 64 8.82 -3.74 -43.27
C MET A 64 7.51 -2.94 -43.33
N HIS A 65 7.11 -2.65 -44.56
CA HIS A 65 5.96 -1.83 -44.96
C HIS A 65 4.58 -2.52 -44.79
N SER A 66 4.33 -3.26 -43.71
CA SER A 66 3.04 -3.97 -43.54
C SER A 66 2.50 -4.14 -42.11
N GLY A 67 3.09 -3.48 -41.11
CA GLY A 67 2.58 -3.48 -39.74
C GLY A 67 2.15 -2.09 -39.29
N GLN A 68 1.19 -2.02 -38.35
CA GLN A 68 0.76 -0.81 -37.62
C GLN A 68 1.92 0.18 -37.45
N GLY A 69 1.66 1.46 -37.77
CA GLY A 69 2.72 2.47 -37.81
C GLY A 69 3.45 2.56 -36.47
N ALA A 70 4.76 2.85 -36.49
CA ALA A 70 5.55 3.00 -35.25
C ALA A 70 4.94 4.05 -34.29
N ALA A 71 4.21 5.03 -34.83
CA ALA A 71 3.43 6.00 -34.09
C ALA A 71 2.20 5.37 -33.39
N GLU A 72 1.45 4.50 -34.07
CA GLU A 72 0.30 3.79 -33.49
C GLU A 72 0.72 2.79 -32.41
N LEU A 73 1.86 2.09 -32.61
CA LEU A 73 2.45 1.21 -31.59
C LEU A 73 2.88 1.99 -30.35
N LYS A 74 3.40 3.21 -30.53
CA LYS A 74 3.76 4.10 -29.43
C LYS A 74 2.54 4.59 -28.68
N GLU A 75 1.49 5.00 -29.39
CA GLU A 75 0.23 5.43 -28.77
C GLU A 75 -0.42 4.29 -27.96
N GLN A 76 -0.45 3.07 -28.51
CA GLN A 76 -0.92 1.88 -27.78
C GLN A 76 -0.06 1.57 -26.56
N PHE A 77 1.27 1.68 -26.67
CA PHE A 77 2.17 1.50 -25.54
C PHE A 77 1.91 2.54 -24.44
N ASP A 78 1.82 3.82 -24.80
CA ASP A 78 1.60 4.92 -23.84
C ASP A 78 0.27 4.74 -23.09
N LYS A 79 -0.78 4.26 -23.79
CA LYS A 79 -2.07 3.95 -23.16
C LYS A 79 -1.99 2.79 -22.17
N VAL A 80 -1.36 1.68 -22.57
CA VAL A 80 -1.22 0.49 -21.72
C VAL A 80 -0.30 0.77 -20.53
N ASP A 81 0.78 1.54 -20.72
CA ASP A 81 1.68 1.98 -19.64
C ASP A 81 0.97 2.90 -18.65
N ALA A 82 0.11 3.82 -19.13
CA ALA A 82 -0.71 4.66 -18.26
C ALA A 82 -1.68 3.83 -17.41
N GLU A 83 -2.42 2.90 -18.01
CA GLU A 83 -3.33 1.99 -17.29
C GLU A 83 -2.56 1.10 -16.30
N TYR A 84 -1.39 0.59 -16.70
CA TYR A 84 -0.52 -0.19 -15.81
C TYR A 84 -0.06 0.62 -14.60
N ARG A 85 0.38 1.86 -14.80
CA ARG A 85 0.85 2.73 -13.70
C ARG A 85 -0.25 3.07 -12.73
N GLU A 86 -1.45 3.37 -13.22
CA GLU A 86 -2.62 3.64 -12.38
C GLU A 86 -2.95 2.41 -11.51
N LEU A 87 -3.06 1.23 -12.13
CA LEU A 87 -3.35 -0.01 -11.41
C LEU A 87 -2.22 -0.39 -10.43
N TYR A 88 -0.97 -0.10 -10.78
CA TYR A 88 0.18 -0.34 -9.91
C TYR A 88 0.20 0.61 -8.70
N GLN A 89 -0.22 1.86 -8.87
CA GLN A 89 -0.38 2.79 -7.74
C GLN A 89 -1.51 2.34 -6.81
N GLU A 90 -2.63 1.85 -7.35
CA GLU A 90 -3.69 1.24 -6.55
C GLU A 90 -3.17 0.02 -5.77
N PHE A 91 -2.38 -0.85 -6.41
CA PHE A 91 -1.76 -2.01 -5.75
C PHE A 91 -0.89 -1.58 -4.59
N LYS A 92 0.00 -0.62 -4.84
CA LYS A 92 0.94 -0.12 -3.83
C LYS A 92 0.20 0.52 -2.66
N SER A 93 -0.82 1.35 -2.95
CA SER A 93 -1.67 1.95 -1.92
C SER A 93 -2.42 0.88 -1.11
N ALA A 94 -3.03 -0.10 -1.77
CA ALA A 94 -3.74 -1.20 -1.12
C ALA A 94 -2.81 -2.07 -0.24
N LYS A 95 -1.55 -2.25 -0.65
CA LYS A 95 -0.53 -2.99 0.09
C LYS A 95 0.03 -2.22 1.28
N ASP A 96 0.31 -0.93 1.10
CA ASP A 96 1.02 -0.11 2.09
C ASP A 96 0.08 0.49 3.15
N THR A 97 -1.20 0.71 2.83
CA THR A 97 -2.18 1.33 3.75
C THR A 97 -2.38 0.55 5.06
N PRO A 98 -2.58 -0.79 5.04
CA PRO A 98 -2.75 -1.56 6.27
C PRO A 98 -1.53 -1.52 7.17
N GLN A 99 -0.32 -1.55 6.58
CA GLN A 99 0.94 -1.53 7.32
C GLN A 99 1.21 -0.15 7.93
N THR A 100 0.91 0.92 7.20
CA THR A 100 1.15 2.30 7.64
C THR A 100 0.23 2.67 8.80
N ILE A 101 -1.06 2.34 8.71
CA ILE A 101 -2.04 2.61 9.77
C ILE A 101 -1.76 1.77 11.01
N ALA A 102 -1.48 0.47 10.86
CA ALA A 102 -1.11 -0.40 11.97
C ALA A 102 0.16 0.10 12.67
N GLY A 103 1.16 0.54 11.90
CA GLY A 103 2.39 1.15 12.42
C GLY A 103 2.13 2.41 13.24
N ALA A 104 1.31 3.33 12.73
CA ALA A 104 0.94 4.56 13.43
C ALA A 104 0.21 4.28 14.75
N LEU A 105 -0.75 3.34 14.75
CA LEU A 105 -1.46 2.89 15.94
C LEU A 105 -0.53 2.25 16.97
N LYS A 106 0.42 1.42 16.53
CA LYS A 106 1.40 0.76 17.40
C LYS A 106 2.28 1.78 18.12
N TRP A 107 2.87 2.73 17.40
CA TRP A 107 3.75 3.74 17.99
C TRP A 107 2.99 4.70 18.91
N THR A 108 1.77 5.07 18.54
CA THR A 108 0.89 5.91 19.38
C THR A 108 0.50 5.18 20.67
N GLY A 109 0.13 3.89 20.58
CA GLY A 109 -0.20 3.06 21.74
C GLY A 109 0.99 2.85 22.68
N ILE A 110 2.18 2.58 22.14
CA ILE A 110 3.43 2.48 22.93
C ILE A 110 3.73 3.80 23.65
N GLY A 111 3.62 4.94 22.95
CA GLY A 111 3.85 6.25 23.55
C GLY A 111 2.91 6.55 24.72
N LEU A 112 1.62 6.28 24.56
CA LEU A 112 0.62 6.44 25.61
C LEU A 112 0.85 5.50 26.80
N ALA A 113 1.20 4.24 26.54
CA ALA A 113 1.49 3.26 27.59
C ALA A 113 2.72 3.66 28.42
N LEU A 114 3.79 4.15 27.78
CA LEU A 114 5.00 4.63 28.46
C LEU A 114 4.72 5.87 29.32
N VAL A 115 4.06 6.89 28.75
CA VAL A 115 3.72 8.13 29.48
C VAL A 115 2.78 7.83 30.66
N GLY A 116 1.76 7.01 30.44
CA GLY A 116 0.85 6.57 31.50
C GLY A 116 1.57 5.80 32.60
N GLY A 117 2.46 4.87 32.23
CA GLY A 117 3.24 4.07 33.17
C GLY A 117 4.16 4.94 34.06
N ILE A 118 4.85 5.91 33.45
CA ILE A 118 5.69 6.87 34.18
C ILE A 118 4.84 7.70 35.15
N MET A 119 3.68 8.22 34.71
CA MET A 119 2.78 8.97 35.60
C MET A 119 2.27 8.13 36.78
N VAL A 120 1.93 6.86 36.57
CA VAL A 120 1.51 5.96 37.65
C VAL A 120 2.65 5.74 38.65
N MET A 121 3.89 5.58 38.17
CA MET A 121 5.06 5.36 39.01
C MET A 121 5.38 6.61 39.84
N VAL A 122 5.36 7.80 39.23
CA VAL A 122 5.56 9.07 39.93
C VAL A 122 4.46 9.32 40.96
N ALA A 123 3.20 9.01 40.63
CA ALA A 123 2.07 9.17 41.57
C ALA A 123 2.08 8.16 42.73
N ARG A 124 2.83 7.06 42.63
CA ARG A 124 2.96 6.04 43.69
C ARG A 124 4.26 6.14 44.50
N GLY A 125 5.29 6.76 43.95
CA GLY A 125 6.61 6.90 44.59
C GLY A 125 6.87 8.28 45.23
N GLY A 126 5.93 9.21 45.12
CA GLY A 126 5.95 10.52 45.81
C GLY A 126 4.96 10.59 46.96
#